data_AF-A0A816HJZ7-F1
#
_entry.id   AF-A0A816HJZ7-F1
#
_cell.length_a   1.000
_cell.length_b   1.000
_cell.length_c   1.000
_cell.angle_alpha   90.00
_cell.angle_beta   90.00
_cell.angle_gamma   90.00
#
_symmetry.space_group_name_H-M   'P 1'
#
loop_
_entity.id
_entity.type
_entity.pdbx_description
1 polymer ?
#
loop_
_entity_poly.entity_id
_entity_poly.type
_entity_poly.pdbx_seq_one_letter_code
_entity_poly.pdbx_strand_id
1 'polypeptide(L)'
;MMLTGNICLSALMCGCCMLAMCLTTFKNDLNQIQFQDSLCIFRAYITYVSGALFINSFLLTAIRQYFTVIYRNRLYFQSIRFQFLLICLTWILALEKVLSSGYPFRYVHDISNRVIPVNTLSRAKKELKMVQNIVILVFILLILGVPYVLFILMSFFTKPPKYHFRIAYLFIEVSLVFVLLALFQFTEPVKAWMMRKINRRLNMVAAII
;
A
#
# COMPACT_ATOMS: atom_id res chain seq x y z
N MET A 1 2.24 -8.32 -18.15
CA MET A 1 3.12 -8.12 -16.98
C MET A 1 3.26 -6.64 -16.59
N MET A 2 2.96 -5.71 -17.51
CA MET A 2 2.94 -4.27 -17.24
C MET A 2 2.01 -3.84 -16.08
N LEU A 3 0.79 -4.39 -16.02
CA LEU A 3 -0.15 -4.12 -14.90
C LEU A 3 0.39 -4.53 -13.52
N THR A 4 1.11 -5.65 -13.44
CA THR A 4 1.78 -6.07 -12.20
C THR A 4 2.87 -5.05 -11.81
N GLY A 5 3.63 -4.57 -12.80
CA GLY A 5 4.56 -3.45 -12.63
C GLY A 5 3.89 -2.19 -12.04
N ASN A 6 2.72 -1.82 -12.56
CA ASN A 6 1.94 -0.68 -12.06
C ASN A 6 1.43 -0.88 -10.62
N ILE A 7 1.00 -2.10 -10.25
CA ILE A 7 0.65 -2.41 -8.85
C ILE A 7 1.87 -2.23 -7.95
N CYS A 8 3.03 -2.80 -8.31
CA CYS A 8 4.25 -2.66 -7.50
C CYS A 8 4.68 -1.20 -7.37
N LEU A 9 4.63 -0.44 -8.46
CA LEU A 9 4.99 0.99 -8.45
C LEU A 9 4.03 1.81 -7.59
N SER A 10 2.72 1.62 -7.73
CA SER A 10 1.73 2.32 -6.92
C SER A 10 1.81 1.92 -5.44
N ALA A 11 2.08 0.65 -5.14
CA ALA A 11 2.35 0.17 -3.78
C ALA A 11 3.57 0.88 -3.17
N LEU A 12 4.67 0.94 -3.94
CA LEU A 12 5.90 1.62 -3.53
C LEU A 12 5.64 3.10 -3.23
N MET A 13 4.97 3.80 -4.14
CA MET A 13 4.61 5.21 -3.95
C MET A 13 3.74 5.40 -2.70
N CYS A 14 2.71 4.59 -2.53
CA CYS A 14 1.82 4.67 -1.37
C CYS A 14 2.58 4.42 -0.06
N GLY A 15 3.43 3.38 -0.02
CA GLY A 15 4.28 3.07 1.12
C GLY A 15 5.24 4.20 1.49
N CYS A 16 5.95 4.76 0.49
CA CYS A 16 6.84 5.90 0.71
C CYS A 16 6.09 7.13 1.25
N CYS A 17 4.89 7.41 0.75
CA CYS A 17 4.08 8.54 1.21
C CYS A 17 3.59 8.34 2.65
N MET A 18 3.12 7.13 2.99
CA MET A 18 2.73 6.79 4.37
C MET A 18 3.91 6.90 5.33
N LEU A 19 5.08 6.40 4.94
CA LEU A 19 6.29 6.53 5.76
C LEU A 19 6.69 7.99 5.97
N ALA A 20 6.67 8.79 4.90
CA ALA A 20 6.96 10.22 4.98
C ALA A 20 5.99 10.96 5.90
N MET A 21 4.69 10.63 5.84
CA MET A 21 3.66 11.16 6.73
C MET A 21 3.95 10.80 8.19
N CYS A 22 4.19 9.51 8.49
CA CYS A 22 4.49 9.03 9.84
C CYS A 22 5.74 9.70 10.42
N LEU A 23 6.82 9.82 9.65
CA LEU A 23 8.04 10.49 10.10
C LEU A 23 7.80 11.95 10.44
N THR A 24 6.98 12.67 9.66
CA THR A 24 6.65 14.06 10.00
C THR A 24 5.70 14.20 11.16
N THR A 25 4.69 13.35 11.28
CA THR A 25 3.82 13.35 12.45
C THR A 25 4.65 13.11 13.71
N PHE A 26 5.55 12.11 13.68
CA PHE A 26 6.43 11.80 14.79
C PHE A 26 7.35 12.98 15.14
N LYS A 27 7.96 13.63 14.13
CA LYS A 27 8.80 14.82 14.35
C LYS A 27 8.00 15.98 14.96
N ASN A 28 6.77 16.20 14.50
CA ASN A 28 5.91 17.28 14.99
C ASN A 28 5.45 16.99 16.43
N ASP A 29 5.09 15.75 16.74
CA ASP A 29 4.73 15.32 18.09
C ASP A 29 5.90 15.48 19.08
N LEU A 30 7.13 15.17 18.66
CA LEU A 30 8.33 15.38 19.48
C LEU A 30 8.60 16.85 19.80
N ASN A 31 8.40 17.73 18.81
CA ASN A 31 8.65 19.15 18.98
C ASN A 31 7.45 19.91 19.58
N GLN A 32 6.29 19.26 19.72
CA GLN A 32 5.02 19.87 20.14
C GLN A 32 4.61 21.09 19.30
N ILE A 33 5.03 21.17 18.03
CA ILE A 33 4.70 22.29 17.15
C ILE A 33 3.52 21.92 16.27
N GLN A 34 2.43 22.69 16.37
CA GLN A 34 1.32 22.65 15.41
C GLN A 34 1.70 23.42 14.16
N PHE A 35 2.22 22.72 13.15
CA PHE A 35 2.46 23.29 11.83
C PHE A 35 1.20 23.17 10.96
N GLN A 36 0.58 24.31 10.66
CA GLN A 36 -0.45 24.42 9.62
C GLN A 36 0.22 24.72 8.27
N ASP A 37 1.19 23.87 7.90
CA ASP A 37 2.02 24.11 6.71
C ASP A 37 1.38 23.55 5.44
N SER A 38 1.54 24.27 4.34
CA SER A 38 1.21 23.84 2.98
C SER A 38 1.79 22.46 2.63
N LEU A 39 2.92 22.09 3.23
CA LEU A 39 3.55 20.78 3.11
C LEU A 39 2.69 19.64 3.69
N CYS A 40 1.94 19.87 4.76
CA CYS A 40 1.04 18.87 5.34
C CYS A 40 -0.11 18.54 4.38
N ILE A 41 -0.72 19.59 3.81
CA ILE A 41 -1.79 19.46 2.80
C ILE A 41 -1.26 18.76 1.55
N PHE A 42 -0.07 19.15 1.07
CA PHE A 42 0.56 18.51 -0.08
C PHE A 42 0.85 17.02 0.14
N ARG A 43 1.39 16.65 1.30
CA ARG A 43 1.65 15.25 1.65
C ARG A 43 0.37 14.44 1.78
N ALA A 44 -0.67 15.00 2.40
CA ALA A 44 -1.98 14.38 2.47
C ALA A 44 -2.53 14.14 1.05
N TYR A 45 -2.46 15.15 0.17
CA TYR A 45 -2.85 15.04 -1.24
C TYR A 45 -2.12 13.88 -1.95
N ILE A 46 -0.79 13.83 -1.88
CA ILE A 46 -0.02 12.72 -2.51
C ILE A 46 -0.41 11.37 -1.92
N THR A 47 -0.66 11.30 -0.61
CA THR A 47 -1.08 10.05 0.05
C THR A 47 -2.45 9.58 -0.46
N TYR A 48 -3.40 10.50 -0.63
CA TYR A 48 -4.71 10.17 -1.23
C TYR A 48 -4.59 9.74 -2.69
N VAL A 49 -3.80 10.46 -3.49
CA VAL A 49 -3.57 10.10 -4.91
C VAL A 49 -2.92 8.72 -5.01
N SER A 50 -1.85 8.47 -4.26
CA SER A 50 -1.15 7.18 -4.28
C SER A 50 -2.02 6.01 -3.80
N GLY A 51 -2.86 6.23 -2.79
CA GLY A 51 -3.86 5.26 -2.35
C GLY A 51 -4.91 4.96 -3.42
N ALA A 52 -5.44 5.99 -4.09
CA ALA A 52 -6.39 5.82 -5.19
C ALA A 52 -5.75 5.06 -6.37
N LEU A 53 -4.51 5.39 -6.73
CA LEU A 53 -3.73 4.66 -7.75
C LEU A 53 -3.54 3.20 -7.39
N PHE A 54 -3.22 2.90 -6.12
CA PHE A 54 -3.05 1.52 -5.65
C PHE A 54 -4.35 0.71 -5.80
N ILE A 55 -5.48 1.25 -5.34
CA ILE A 55 -6.80 0.59 -5.46
C ILE A 55 -7.19 0.40 -6.94
N ASN A 56 -7.06 1.45 -7.75
CA ASN A 56 -7.38 1.37 -9.18
C ASN A 56 -6.48 0.37 -9.93
N SER A 57 -5.23 0.18 -9.49
CA SER A 57 -4.32 -0.80 -10.08
C SER A 57 -4.78 -2.25 -9.84
N PHE A 58 -5.33 -2.55 -8.66
CA PHE A 58 -5.98 -3.85 -8.42
C PHE A 58 -7.24 -4.01 -9.25
N LEU A 59 -8.07 -2.97 -9.34
CA LEU A 59 -9.29 -2.99 -10.14
C LEU A 59 -8.99 -3.30 -11.62
N LEU A 60 -8.00 -2.63 -12.21
CA LEU A 60 -7.56 -2.90 -13.58
C LEU A 60 -7.07 -4.34 -13.75
N THR A 61 -6.40 -4.90 -12.75
CA THR A 61 -5.91 -6.29 -12.79
C THR A 61 -7.06 -7.28 -12.73
N ALA A 62 -8.06 -7.03 -11.86
CA ALA A 62 -9.28 -7.83 -11.78
C ALA A 62 -10.09 -7.77 -13.09
N ILE A 63 -10.25 -6.57 -13.68
CA ILE A 63 -10.90 -6.38 -14.98
C ILE A 63 -10.16 -7.17 -16.07
N ARG A 64 -8.82 -7.10 -16.11
CA ARG A 64 -8.04 -7.89 -17.09
C ARG A 64 -8.29 -9.39 -16.93
N GLN A 65 -8.25 -9.89 -15.70
CA GLN A 65 -8.49 -11.31 -15.42
C GLN A 65 -9.89 -11.72 -15.87
N TYR A 66 -10.91 -10.91 -15.57
CA TYR A 66 -12.29 -11.11 -16.03
C TYR A 66 -12.38 -11.22 -17.56
N PHE A 67 -11.80 -10.24 -18.29
CA PHE A 67 -11.81 -10.27 -19.76
C PHE A 67 -11.04 -11.47 -20.33
N THR A 68 -9.95 -11.88 -19.69
CA THR A 68 -9.15 -13.04 -20.13
C THR A 68 -9.94 -14.34 -20.01
N VAL A 69 -10.71 -14.49 -18.92
CA VAL A 69 -11.51 -15.70 -18.67
C VAL A 69 -12.73 -15.77 -19.60
N ILE A 70 -13.46 -14.67 -19.78
CA ILE A 70 -14.72 -14.67 -20.52
C ILE A 70 -14.51 -14.49 -22.02
N TYR A 71 -13.58 -13.63 -22.43
CA TYR A 71 -13.36 -13.27 -23.84
C TYR A 71 -12.03 -13.78 -24.36
N ARG A 72 -11.80 -15.10 -24.25
CA ARG A 72 -10.53 -15.75 -24.60
C ARG A 72 -10.02 -15.44 -26.01
N ASN A 73 -10.92 -15.21 -26.98
CA ASN A 73 -10.57 -14.93 -28.38
C ASN A 73 -10.25 -13.45 -28.70
N ARG A 74 -10.43 -12.50 -27.76
CA ARG A 74 -10.18 -11.07 -28.03
C ARG A 74 -8.81 -10.62 -27.53
N LEU A 75 -7.77 -10.95 -28.31
CA LEU A 75 -6.36 -10.59 -28.03
C LEU A 75 -6.10 -9.08 -27.91
N TYR A 76 -6.98 -8.24 -28.47
CA TYR A 76 -6.81 -6.78 -28.46
C TYR A 76 -6.67 -6.20 -27.05
N PHE A 77 -7.50 -6.65 -26.09
CA PHE A 77 -7.45 -6.20 -24.70
C PHE A 77 -6.17 -6.61 -23.97
N GLN A 78 -5.46 -7.61 -24.49
CA GLN A 78 -4.21 -8.09 -23.93
C GLN A 78 -2.98 -7.34 -24.47
N SER A 79 -3.18 -6.49 -25.49
CA SER A 79 -2.11 -5.67 -26.08
C SER A 79 -1.46 -4.75 -25.06
N ILE A 80 -0.13 -4.66 -25.11
CA ILE A 80 0.67 -3.80 -24.24
C ILE A 80 0.27 -2.33 -24.40
N ARG A 81 -0.04 -1.89 -25.63
CA ARG A 81 -0.44 -0.51 -25.92
C ARG A 81 -1.74 -0.13 -25.21
N PHE A 82 -2.71 -1.05 -25.20
CA PHE A 82 -3.99 -0.84 -24.54
C PHE A 82 -3.84 -0.83 -23.00
N GLN A 83 -3.03 -1.73 -22.44
CA GLN A 83 -2.73 -1.72 -21.01
C GLN A 83 -2.07 -0.41 -20.58
N PHE A 84 -1.12 0.09 -21.37
CA PHE A 84 -0.47 1.37 -21.10
C PHE A 84 -1.46 2.53 -21.12
N LEU A 85 -2.34 2.60 -22.12
CA LEU A 85 -3.37 3.63 -22.22
C LEU A 85 -4.31 3.61 -21.01
N LEU A 86 -4.77 2.42 -20.59
CA LEU A 86 -5.61 2.29 -19.40
C LEU A 86 -4.90 2.75 -18.13
N ILE A 87 -3.61 2.42 -17.98
CA ILE A 87 -2.80 2.88 -16.85
C ILE A 87 -2.77 4.41 -16.87
N CYS A 88 -2.34 5.05 -17.97
CA CYS A 88 -2.29 6.51 -18.05
C CYS A 88 -3.64 7.18 -17.74
N LEU A 89 -4.74 6.62 -18.26
CA LEU A 89 -6.08 7.15 -18.03
C LEU A 89 -6.49 7.03 -16.55
N THR A 90 -6.22 5.89 -15.90
CA THR A 90 -6.48 5.74 -14.46
C THR A 90 -5.65 6.69 -13.60
N TRP A 91 -4.44 7.04 -14.03
CA TRP A 91 -3.60 8.00 -13.32
C TRP A 91 -4.15 9.42 -13.41
N ILE A 92 -4.56 9.85 -14.60
CA ILE A 92 -5.20 11.15 -14.81
C ILE A 92 -6.49 11.26 -14.01
N LEU A 93 -7.36 10.25 -14.08
CA LEU A 93 -8.63 10.23 -13.33
C LEU A 93 -8.42 10.21 -11.81
N ALA A 94 -7.37 9.55 -11.31
CA ALA A 94 -7.06 9.56 -9.89
C ALA A 94 -6.65 10.96 -9.40
N LEU A 95 -5.81 11.66 -10.19
CA LEU A 95 -5.41 13.04 -9.89
C LEU A 95 -6.61 13.99 -9.92
N GLU A 96 -7.43 13.90 -10.97
CA GLU A 96 -8.61 14.75 -11.15
C GLU A 96 -9.62 14.55 -10.01
N LYS A 97 -9.94 13.30 -9.65
CA LYS A 97 -10.87 13.00 -8.56
C LYS A 97 -10.40 13.59 -7.24
N VAL A 98 -9.13 13.39 -6.87
CA VAL A 98 -8.63 13.90 -5.59
C VAL A 98 -8.64 15.42 -5.58
N LEU A 99 -8.23 16.07 -6.67
CA LEU A 99 -8.22 17.52 -6.81
C LEU A 99 -9.63 18.12 -6.70
N SER A 100 -10.59 17.55 -7.44
CA SER A 100 -11.99 18.00 -7.44
C SER A 100 -12.67 17.80 -6.08
N SER A 101 -12.31 16.75 -5.36
CA SER A 101 -12.95 16.38 -4.12
C SER A 101 -12.77 17.43 -3.00
N GLY A 102 -11.66 18.20 -3.00
CA GLY A 102 -11.33 19.14 -1.92
C GLY A 102 -11.17 18.50 -0.52
N TYR A 103 -11.26 17.17 -0.40
CA TYR A 103 -11.21 16.46 0.87
C TYR A 103 -9.91 16.67 1.65
N PRO A 104 -8.70 16.73 1.04
CA PRO A 104 -7.46 16.90 1.80
C PRO A 104 -7.45 18.20 2.59
N PHE A 105 -7.97 19.29 1.99
CA PHE A 105 -8.03 20.60 2.63
C PHE A 105 -9.01 20.62 3.81
N ARG A 106 -10.23 20.08 3.62
CA ARG A 106 -11.24 20.01 4.69
C ARG A 106 -10.82 19.10 5.82
N TYR A 107 -10.23 17.94 5.50
CA TYR A 107 -9.79 16.97 6.49
C TYR A 107 -8.69 17.52 7.42
N VAL A 108 -7.68 18.18 6.86
CA VAL A 108 -6.60 18.79 7.66
C VAL A 108 -7.16 19.91 8.55
N HIS A 109 -8.07 20.72 8.01
CA HIS A 109 -8.71 21.79 8.78
C HIS A 109 -9.55 21.23 9.95
N ASP A 110 -10.34 20.18 9.71
CA ASP A 110 -11.19 19.56 10.74
C ASP A 110 -10.38 18.84 11.82
N ILE A 111 -9.25 18.22 11.46
CA ILE A 111 -8.33 17.61 12.43
C ILE A 111 -7.72 18.68 13.32
N SER A 112 -7.23 19.78 12.73
CA SER A 112 -6.60 20.88 13.48
C SER A 112 -7.52 21.38 14.60
N ASN A 113 -8.81 21.48 14.32
CA ASN A 113 -9.81 21.98 15.26
C ASN A 113 -10.18 20.98 16.38
N ARG A 114 -9.82 19.69 16.26
CA ARG A 114 -10.25 18.62 17.19
C ARG A 114 -9.12 18.05 18.05
N VAL A 115 -7.88 18.54 17.94
CA VAL A 115 -6.76 18.04 18.75
C VAL A 115 -6.82 18.62 20.16
N ILE A 116 -7.58 17.97 21.05
CA ILE A 116 -7.53 18.21 22.50
C ILE A 116 -6.31 17.45 23.07
N PRO A 117 -5.48 18.05 23.94
CA PRO A 117 -4.32 17.37 24.51
C PRO A 117 -4.74 16.33 25.56
N VAL A 118 -5.04 15.10 25.11
CA VAL A 118 -5.31 13.97 26.01
C VAL A 118 -4.07 13.08 26.09
N ASN A 119 -3.57 12.91 27.31
CA ASN A 119 -2.55 11.96 27.77
C ASN A 119 -1.48 11.56 26.72
N THR A 120 -0.57 12.50 26.47
CA THR A 120 0.47 12.47 25.42
C THR A 120 1.33 11.19 25.42
N LEU A 121 1.63 10.64 26.59
CA LEU A 121 2.54 9.50 26.73
C LEU A 121 1.99 8.20 26.14
N SER A 122 0.71 7.89 26.43
CA SER A 122 0.04 6.67 25.93
C SER A 122 -0.17 6.74 24.41
N ARG A 123 -0.50 7.93 23.90
CA ARG A 123 -0.64 8.19 22.47
C ARG A 123 0.69 8.03 21.75
N ALA A 124 1.76 8.69 22.22
CA ALA A 124 3.09 8.60 21.62
C ALA A 124 3.59 7.15 21.55
N LYS A 125 3.35 6.32 22.57
CA LYS A 125 3.73 4.90 22.56
C LYS A 125 2.98 4.09 21.48
N LYS A 126 1.69 4.36 21.26
CA LYS A 126 0.90 3.72 20.20
C LYS A 126 1.33 4.17 18.82
N GLU A 127 1.54 5.48 18.63
CA GLU A 127 2.01 6.06 17.37
C GLU A 127 3.40 5.52 17.01
N LEU A 128 4.34 5.45 17.97
CA LEU A 128 5.67 4.89 17.76
C LEU A 128 5.61 3.43 17.31
N LYS A 129 4.73 2.62 17.91
CA LYS A 129 4.52 1.22 17.49
C LYS A 129 3.94 1.14 16.08
N MET A 130 3.00 2.03 15.71
CA MET A 130 2.47 2.10 14.34
C MET A 130 3.55 2.53 13.34
N VAL A 131 4.36 3.55 13.67
CA VAL A 131 5.47 4.02 12.84
C VAL A 131 6.51 2.90 12.64
N GLN A 132 6.90 2.20 13.71
CA GLN A 132 7.84 1.08 13.63
C GLN A 132 7.34 0.00 12.68
N ASN A 133 6.05 -0.34 12.76
CA ASN A 133 5.43 -1.33 11.88
C ASN A 133 5.39 -0.87 10.42
N ILE A 134 5.06 0.39 10.17
CA ILE A 134 5.05 0.98 8.82
C ILE A 134 6.46 1.01 8.24
N VAL A 135 7.46 1.38 9.04
CA VAL A 135 8.87 1.37 8.64
C VAL A 135 9.30 -0.04 8.23
N ILE A 136 8.98 -1.07 9.03
CA ILE A 136 9.28 -2.46 8.68
C ILE A 136 8.59 -2.86 7.38
N LEU A 137 7.30 -2.55 7.22
CA LEU A 137 6.53 -2.87 6.01
C LEU A 137 7.13 -2.19 4.76
N VAL A 138 7.51 -0.92 4.86
CA VAL A 138 8.10 -0.16 3.75
C VAL A 138 9.50 -0.67 3.42
N PHE A 139 10.29 -1.07 4.43
CA PHE A 139 11.59 -1.67 4.21
C PHE A 139 11.48 -3.01 3.47
N ILE A 140 10.52 -3.85 3.87
CA ILE A 140 10.18 -5.10 3.17
C ILE A 140 9.76 -4.79 1.72
N LEU A 141 8.89 -3.81 1.52
CA LEU A 141 8.40 -3.42 0.20
C LEU A 141 9.53 -2.84 -0.69
N LEU A 142 10.48 -2.10 -0.13
CA LEU A 142 11.64 -1.56 -0.83
C LEU A 142 12.63 -2.68 -1.21
N ILE A 143 13.00 -3.53 -0.26
CA ILE A 143 13.90 -4.67 -0.50
C ILE A 143 13.35 -5.58 -1.59
N LEU A 144 12.03 -5.77 -1.65
CA LEU A 144 11.40 -6.68 -2.60
C LEU A 144 10.99 -5.99 -3.91
N GLY A 145 10.58 -4.72 -3.84
CA GLY A 145 10.10 -3.95 -4.99
C GLY A 145 11.22 -3.38 -5.86
N VAL A 146 12.32 -2.91 -5.26
CA VAL A 146 13.44 -2.30 -6.00
C VAL A 146 14.13 -3.28 -6.96
N PRO A 147 14.47 -4.52 -6.55
CA PRO A 147 15.05 -5.51 -7.47
C PRO A 147 14.13 -5.80 -8.65
N TYR A 148 12.82 -5.83 -8.41
CA TYR A 148 11.84 -6.10 -9.46
C TYR A 148 11.76 -4.96 -10.49
N VAL A 149 11.71 -3.70 -10.04
CA VAL A 149 11.74 -2.54 -10.94
C VAL A 149 13.03 -2.52 -11.74
N LEU A 150 14.18 -2.84 -11.13
CA LEU A 150 15.46 -2.97 -11.81
C LEU A 150 15.45 -4.07 -12.87
N PHE A 151 14.86 -5.25 -12.59
CA PHE A 151 14.73 -6.32 -13.57
C PHE A 151 13.84 -5.95 -14.76
N ILE A 152 12.74 -5.23 -14.51
CA ILE A 152 11.89 -4.71 -15.60
C ILE A 152 12.66 -3.71 -16.45
N LEU A 153 13.37 -2.77 -15.83
CA LEU A 153 14.19 -1.78 -16.53
C LEU A 153 15.25 -2.46 -17.39
N MET A 154 15.99 -3.43 -16.84
CA MET A 154 16.97 -4.20 -17.60
C MET A 154 16.35 -4.94 -18.79
N SER A 155 15.10 -5.42 -18.68
CA SER A 155 14.41 -6.11 -19.79
C SER A 155 14.14 -5.23 -21.00
N PHE A 156 14.15 -3.90 -20.85
CA PHE A 156 14.06 -2.96 -21.98
C PHE A 156 15.39 -2.79 -22.71
N PHE A 157 16.52 -2.90 -22.02
CA PHE A 157 17.85 -2.68 -22.59
C PHE A 157 18.53 -3.96 -23.06
N THR A 158 18.14 -5.12 -22.54
CA THR A 158 18.74 -6.42 -22.89
C THR A 158 17.67 -7.39 -23.37
N LYS A 159 17.92 -8.13 -24.46
CA LYS A 159 17.06 -9.25 -24.89
C LYS A 159 17.00 -10.25 -23.73
N PRO A 160 15.85 -10.43 -23.06
CA PRO A 160 15.82 -11.19 -21.82
C PRO A 160 15.99 -12.69 -22.11
N PRO A 161 16.86 -13.41 -21.37
CA PRO A 161 16.86 -14.87 -21.38
C PRO A 161 15.52 -15.39 -20.86
N LYS A 162 14.96 -16.45 -21.47
CA LYS A 162 13.64 -17.01 -21.15
C LYS A 162 13.38 -17.31 -19.66
N TYR A 163 14.43 -17.43 -18.85
CA TYR A 163 14.37 -17.81 -17.43
C TYR A 163 14.19 -16.64 -16.45
N HIS A 164 14.59 -15.40 -16.80
CA HIS A 164 14.48 -14.24 -15.90
C HIS A 164 13.03 -13.91 -15.53
N PHE A 165 12.11 -14.12 -16.47
CA PHE A 165 10.69 -13.86 -16.25
C PHE A 165 10.04 -14.80 -15.23
N ARG A 166 10.51 -16.06 -15.14
CA ARG A 166 10.01 -17.03 -14.15
C ARG A 166 10.52 -16.71 -12.75
N ILE A 167 11.79 -16.30 -12.63
CA ILE A 167 12.41 -15.95 -11.35
C ILE A 167 11.76 -14.67 -10.78
N ALA A 168 11.52 -13.66 -11.63
CA ALA A 168 10.84 -12.44 -11.20
C ALA A 168 9.40 -12.71 -10.73
N TYR A 169 8.66 -13.59 -11.41
CA TYR A 169 7.31 -13.98 -11.00
C TYR A 169 7.30 -14.66 -9.63
N LEU A 170 8.25 -15.56 -9.38
CA LEU A 170 8.35 -16.28 -8.10
C LEU A 170 8.71 -15.34 -6.95
N PHE A 171 9.58 -14.34 -7.19
CA PHE A 171 9.87 -13.29 -6.22
C PHE A 171 8.66 -12.41 -5.88
N ILE A 172 7.79 -12.14 -6.86
CA ILE A 172 6.54 -11.38 -6.62
C ILE A 172 5.62 -12.18 -5.69
N GLU A 173 5.39 -13.46 -5.96
CA GLU A 173 4.51 -14.29 -5.11
C GLU A 173 5.07 -14.40 -3.68
N VAL A 174 6.38 -14.65 -3.54
CA VAL A 174 7.03 -14.73 -2.22
C VAL A 174 6.93 -13.38 -1.48
N SER A 175 7.18 -12.27 -2.17
CA SER A 175 7.11 -10.94 -1.55
C SER A 175 5.69 -10.55 -1.12
N LEU A 176 4.70 -10.89 -1.94
CA LEU A 176 3.30 -10.62 -1.64
C LEU A 176 2.83 -11.46 -0.44
N VAL A 177 3.31 -12.71 -0.33
CA VAL A 177 3.09 -13.56 0.84
C VAL A 177 3.73 -12.97 2.09
N PHE A 178 4.98 -12.46 2.01
CA PHE A 178 5.62 -11.80 3.15
C PHE A 178 4.88 -10.52 3.57
N VAL A 179 4.40 -9.71 2.62
CA VAL A 179 3.59 -8.53 2.91
C VAL A 179 2.26 -8.91 3.56
N LEU A 180 1.59 -9.95 3.06
CA LEU A 180 0.36 -10.48 3.66
C LEU A 180 0.58 -11.05 5.06
N LEU A 181 1.67 -11.79 5.29
CA LEU A 181 2.04 -12.32 6.60
C LEU A 181 2.39 -11.19 7.58
N ALA A 182 3.09 -10.16 7.12
CA ALA A 182 3.38 -8.97 7.90
C ALA A 182 2.08 -8.24 8.28
N LEU A 183 1.21 -7.95 7.29
CA LEU A 183 -0.12 -7.36 7.53
C LEU A 183 -0.95 -8.19 8.50
N PHE A 184 -0.89 -9.51 8.41
CA PHE A 184 -1.59 -10.43 9.30
C PHE A 184 -1.03 -10.39 10.73
N GLN A 185 0.29 -10.30 10.91
CA GLN A 185 0.91 -10.08 12.22
C GLN A 185 0.56 -8.71 12.80
N PHE A 186 0.51 -7.67 11.96
CA PHE A 186 0.24 -6.29 12.38
C PHE A 186 -1.22 -5.99 12.66
N THR A 187 -2.15 -6.78 12.12
CA THR A 187 -3.56 -6.69 12.46
C THR A 187 -3.78 -7.36 13.83
N GLU A 188 -3.29 -6.71 14.89
CA GLU A 188 -3.46 -7.14 16.30
C GLU A 188 -4.90 -7.55 16.68
N PRO A 189 -6.00 -6.92 16.20
CA PRO A 189 -7.34 -7.40 16.55
C PRO A 189 -7.63 -8.81 15.99
N VAL A 190 -7.10 -9.17 14.82
CA VAL A 190 -7.29 -10.50 14.22
C VAL A 190 -6.44 -11.54 14.93
N LYS A 191 -5.16 -11.21 15.22
CA LYS A 191 -4.28 -12.09 16.00
C LYS A 191 -4.84 -12.35 17.40
N ALA A 192 -5.30 -11.30 18.08
CA ALA A 192 -5.91 -11.42 19.41
C ALA A 192 -7.24 -12.19 19.39
N TRP A 193 -8.07 -11.97 18.36
CA TRP A 193 -9.32 -12.72 18.16
C TRP A 193 -9.06 -14.21 17.93
N MET A 194 -8.07 -14.55 17.11
CA MET A 194 -7.72 -15.93 16.79
C MET A 194 -7.07 -16.65 17.98
N MET A 195 -6.15 -16.00 18.70
CA MET A 195 -5.57 -16.53 19.93
C MET A 195 -6.64 -16.77 21.00
N ARG A 196 -7.63 -15.87 21.14
CA ARG A 196 -8.80 -16.12 22.02
C ARG A 196 -9.60 -17.34 21.59
N LYS A 197 -9.79 -17.56 20.29
CA LYS A 197 -10.56 -18.70 19.78
C LYS A 197 -9.83 -20.04 19.99
N ILE A 198 -8.50 -20.05 19.86
CA ILE A 198 -7.65 -21.22 20.14
C ILE A 198 -7.63 -21.53 21.63
N ASN A 199 -7.41 -20.53 22.51
CA ASN A 199 -7.44 -20.74 23.96
C ASN A 199 -8.81 -21.20 24.48
N ARG A 200 -9.92 -20.73 23.89
CA ARG A 200 -11.26 -21.23 24.25
C ARG A 200 -11.44 -22.72 23.93
N ARG A 201 -10.80 -23.24 22.87
CA ARG A 201 -10.85 -24.68 22.56
C ARG A 201 -10.01 -25.50 23.54
N LEU A 202 -8.80 -25.02 23.88
CA LEU A 202 -7.93 -25.69 24.85
C LEU A 202 -8.58 -25.78 26.24
N ASN A 203 -9.24 -24.72 26.70
CA ASN A 203 -9.91 -24.72 28.00
C ASN A 203 -11.18 -25.59 28.03
N MET A 204 -11.86 -25.80 26.90
CA MET A 204 -12.99 -26.74 26.83
C MET A 204 -12.54 -28.20 26.89
N VAL A 205 -11.36 -28.54 26.37
CA VAL A 205 -10.81 -29.90 26.45
C VAL A 205 -10.35 -30.24 27.86
N ALA A 206 -9.79 -29.26 28.59
CA ALA A 206 -9.36 -29.45 29.98
C ALA A 206 -10.53 -29.58 30.99
N ALA A 207 -11.75 -29.16 30.63
CA ALA A 207 -12.92 -29.25 31.50
C ALA A 207 -13.69 -30.59 31.37
N ILE A 208 -13.26 -31.48 30.47
CA ILE A 208 -13.91 -32.77 30.19
C ILE A 208 -13.09 -33.96 30.75
N ILE A 209 -11.97 -33.69 31.42
CA ILE A 209 -11.12 -34.67 32.11
C ILE A 209 -11.28 -34.47 33.62
#